data_AF-A0A1H3YAB9-F1
#
_entry.id   AF-A0A1H3YAB9-F1
#
_cell.length_a   1.000
_cell.length_b   1.000
_cell.length_c   1.000
_cell.angle_alpha   90.00
_cell.angle_beta   90.00
_cell.angle_gamma   90.00
#
_symmetry.space_group_name_H-M   'P 1'
#
loop_
_entity.id
_entity.type
_entity.pdbx_description
1 polymer ?
#
loop_
_entity_poly.entity_id
_entity_poly.type
_entity_poly.pdbx_seq_one_letter_code
_entity_poly.pdbx_strand_id
1 'polypeptide(L)'
;MDAYAKRLHNPFNGVLQVVANEQMRALSFNGVDWELQFKCITPRGVGYARIGRWERSAGFKPYPLDPSIDPLAVEGAYVAVVTVLETAQMPLPQDDYYEFWLLEDTTRQPLALLASCRQRQEMRQATVHPVWKCISASQLDLDNTPEEARRGLPPLSYRLEQQVKHYAGQNPQAQWFLRAVDGTGQALNANGEIASDVLAASHFPPLLLRETWGKVAENALCTRYLQRIAPRLLTLQALSLESRDRVEQMASRYAQEVAAHFHLYPAVADKQRMTALRVEARLRSACFNERRT
;
A
#
# COMPACT_ATOMS: atom_id res chain seq x y z
N MET A 1 -7.80 21.85 2.34
CA MET A 1 -7.21 20.93 3.33
C MET A 1 -7.55 19.54 2.87
N ASP A 2 -6.56 18.68 2.70
CA ASP A 2 -6.73 17.33 2.15
C ASP A 2 -6.37 16.30 3.23
N ALA A 3 -7.23 15.31 3.45
CA ALA A 3 -6.96 14.18 4.34
C ALA A 3 -7.42 12.90 3.65
N TYR A 4 -6.47 12.05 3.27
CA TYR A 4 -6.74 10.87 2.45
C TYR A 4 -5.70 9.77 2.66
N ALA A 5 -6.06 8.59 2.19
CA ALA A 5 -5.19 7.44 2.09
C ALA A 5 -4.91 7.11 0.62
N LYS A 6 -3.67 6.70 0.31
CA LYS A 6 -3.32 6.17 -1.01
C LYS A 6 -2.44 4.93 -0.87
N ARG A 7 -2.62 3.98 -1.77
CA ARG A 7 -1.82 2.76 -1.81
C ARG A 7 -0.43 3.06 -2.38
N LEU A 8 0.57 2.35 -1.85
CA LEU A 8 1.93 2.37 -2.38
C LEU A 8 2.12 1.11 -3.21
N HIS A 9 2.45 1.27 -4.50
CA HIS A 9 2.43 0.19 -5.48
C HIS A 9 3.80 -0.10 -6.10
N ASN A 10 3.85 -1.29 -6.72
CA ASN A 10 4.92 -1.84 -7.52
C ASN A 10 6.31 -1.80 -6.88
N PRO A 11 6.52 -2.50 -5.75
CA PRO A 11 5.60 -3.48 -5.14
C PRO A 11 4.57 -2.87 -4.19
N PHE A 12 3.45 -3.58 -3.95
CA PHE A 12 2.50 -3.13 -2.94
C PHE A 12 3.12 -3.14 -1.55
N ASN A 13 3.10 -2.01 -0.86
CA ASN A 13 3.74 -1.84 0.45
C ASN A 13 2.83 -1.22 1.52
N GLY A 14 1.51 -1.43 1.40
CA GLY A 14 0.53 -0.87 2.31
C GLY A 14 -0.04 0.47 1.83
N VAL A 15 -0.62 1.20 2.76
CA VAL A 15 -1.39 2.42 2.50
C VAL A 15 -0.77 3.60 3.27
N LEU A 16 -0.38 4.63 2.52
CA LEU A 16 0.12 5.89 3.05
C LEU A 16 -1.05 6.79 3.45
N GLN A 17 -1.04 7.24 4.70
CA GLN A 17 -1.94 8.26 5.21
C GLN A 17 -1.34 9.63 4.94
N VAL A 18 -2.14 10.57 4.42
CA VAL A 18 -1.71 11.90 4.05
C VAL A 18 -2.68 12.94 4.60
N VAL A 19 -2.15 13.93 5.29
CA VAL A 19 -2.88 15.15 5.70
C VAL A 19 -2.08 16.34 5.18
N ALA A 20 -2.64 17.13 4.27
CA ALA A 20 -1.90 18.17 3.57
C ALA A 20 -2.69 19.48 3.37
N ASN A 21 -1.98 20.60 3.47
CA ASN A 21 -2.41 21.89 2.95
C ASN A 21 -1.45 22.34 1.83
N GLU A 22 -1.56 23.59 1.39
CA GLU A 22 -0.78 24.11 0.26
C GLU A 22 0.74 24.17 0.52
N GLN A 23 1.16 24.23 1.79
CA GLN A 23 2.53 24.48 2.22
C GLN A 23 3.15 23.33 3.03
N MET A 24 2.34 22.45 3.60
CA MET A 24 2.78 21.38 4.48
C MET A 24 2.00 20.10 4.23
N ARG A 25 2.66 18.96 4.38
CA ARG A 25 2.02 17.64 4.43
C ARG A 25 2.57 16.81 5.57
N ALA A 26 1.70 16.05 6.22
CA ALA A 26 2.02 15.01 7.16
C ALA A 26 1.78 13.65 6.51
N LEU A 27 2.75 12.74 6.66
CA LEU A 27 2.76 11.42 6.04
C LEU A 27 2.90 10.34 7.12
N SER A 28 2.08 9.29 7.09
CA SER A 28 2.21 8.16 8.02
C SER A 28 1.96 6.80 7.36
N PHE A 29 2.76 5.81 7.77
CA PHE A 29 2.65 4.41 7.33
C PHE A 29 1.93 3.51 8.34
N ASN A 30 1.68 4.00 9.56
CA ASN A 30 1.03 3.25 10.64
C ASN A 30 -0.14 4.02 11.29
N GLY A 31 -0.37 5.27 10.91
CA GLY A 31 -1.42 6.15 11.48
C GLY A 31 -1.09 6.71 12.86
N VAL A 32 0.10 6.42 13.39
CA VAL A 32 0.54 6.82 14.74
C VAL A 32 1.70 7.81 14.66
N ASP A 33 2.75 7.44 13.93
CA ASP A 33 3.93 8.26 13.70
C ASP A 33 3.77 9.02 12.39
N TRP A 34 3.81 10.34 12.47
CA TRP A 34 3.67 11.23 11.31
C TRP A 34 4.97 11.94 11.03
N GLU A 35 5.44 11.89 9.79
CA GLU A 35 6.51 12.76 9.30
C GLU A 35 5.91 14.02 8.70
N LEU A 36 6.33 15.18 9.19
CA LEU A 36 5.90 16.47 8.66
C LEU A 36 6.93 16.97 7.66
N GLN A 37 6.42 17.44 6.52
CA GLN A 37 7.22 17.97 5.43
C GLN A 37 6.68 19.33 4.99
N PHE A 38 7.57 20.31 4.85
CA PHE A 38 7.24 21.65 4.40
C PHE A 38 7.66 21.84 2.94
N LYS A 39 6.83 22.50 2.15
CA LYS A 39 7.03 22.77 0.74
C LYS A 39 8.09 23.86 0.60
N CYS A 40 9.15 23.57 -0.15
CA CYS A 40 10.24 24.50 -0.38
C CYS A 40 10.39 24.73 -1.89
N ILE A 41 10.65 25.98 -2.28
CA ILE A 41 10.98 26.31 -3.67
C ILE A 41 12.50 26.36 -3.75
N THR A 42 13.07 25.45 -4.54
CA THR A 42 14.50 25.41 -4.82
C THR A 42 14.76 25.84 -6.27
N PRO A 43 16.00 26.18 -6.65
CA PRO A 43 16.34 26.41 -8.05
C PRO A 43 16.05 25.20 -8.97
N ARG A 44 15.94 23.99 -8.39
CA ARG A 44 15.59 22.73 -9.09
C ARG A 44 14.07 22.49 -9.18
N GLY A 45 13.27 23.42 -8.68
CA GLY A 45 11.81 23.33 -8.62
C GLY A 45 11.27 23.17 -7.20
N VAL A 46 9.99 22.82 -7.12
CA VAL A 46 9.27 22.61 -5.85
C VAL A 46 9.69 21.28 -5.24
N GLY A 47 10.18 21.32 -4.00
CA GLY A 47 10.53 20.16 -3.18
C GLY A 47 9.83 20.19 -1.83
N TYR A 48 10.14 19.19 -1.00
CA TYR A 48 9.65 19.09 0.36
C TYR A 48 10.80 18.81 1.32
N ALA A 49 10.99 19.68 2.32
CA ALA A 49 11.95 19.48 3.40
C ALA A 49 11.29 18.79 4.59
N ARG A 50 12.00 17.85 5.23
CA ARG A 50 11.52 17.15 6.44
C ARG A 50 11.74 18.07 7.63
N ILE A 51 10.66 18.44 8.33
CA ILE A 51 10.73 19.43 9.42
C ILE A 51 10.60 18.81 10.80
N GLY A 52 10.14 17.56 10.90
CA GLY A 52 10.03 16.86 12.17
C GLY A 52 9.08 15.69 12.13
N ARG A 53 8.82 15.13 13.31
CA ARG A 53 7.82 14.09 13.54
C ARG A 53 6.74 14.57 14.50
N TRP A 54 5.55 14.02 14.35
CA TRP A 54 4.45 14.24 15.27
C TRP A 54 3.82 12.91 15.66
N GLU A 55 3.49 12.79 16.92
CA GLU A 55 2.70 11.69 17.47
C GLU A 55 1.67 12.29 18.43
N ARG A 56 0.44 11.77 18.42
CA ARG A 56 -0.62 12.30 19.29
C ARG A 56 -0.26 12.28 20.78
N SER A 57 0.51 11.28 21.22
CA SER A 57 0.91 11.12 22.63
C SER A 57 2.10 12.00 23.03
N ALA A 58 2.99 12.32 22.09
CA ALA A 58 4.29 12.95 22.36
C ALA A 58 4.45 14.34 21.76
N GLY A 59 3.48 14.80 20.97
CA GLY A 59 3.51 16.09 20.29
C GLY A 59 4.54 16.15 19.16
N PHE A 60 4.92 17.37 18.79
CA PHE A 60 5.88 17.63 17.72
C PHE A 60 7.33 17.56 18.19
N LYS A 61 8.15 16.84 17.43
CA LYS A 61 9.60 16.70 17.60
C LYS A 61 10.28 17.27 16.35
N PRO A 62 10.80 18.50 16.39
CA PRO A 62 11.38 19.15 15.22
C PRO A 62 12.69 18.50 14.81
N TYR A 63 13.01 18.62 13.52
CA TYR A 63 14.33 18.40 12.96
C TYR A 63 15.06 19.73 12.78
N PRO A 64 16.40 19.73 12.66
CA PRO A 64 17.12 20.92 12.24
C PRO A 64 16.55 21.44 10.91
N LEU A 65 16.06 22.68 10.91
CA LEU A 65 15.54 23.33 9.71
C LEU A 65 16.70 23.85 8.87
N ASP A 66 16.52 23.78 7.55
CA ASP A 66 17.43 24.47 6.64
C ASP A 66 17.31 25.99 6.86
N PRO A 67 18.42 26.75 6.92
CA PRO A 67 18.39 28.20 7.15
C PRO A 67 17.57 29.00 6.13
N SER A 68 17.31 28.43 4.95
CA SER A 68 16.47 29.05 3.90
C SER A 68 14.96 28.95 4.18
N ILE A 69 14.54 28.18 5.19
CA ILE A 69 13.13 27.99 5.55
C ILE A 69 12.76 28.98 6.65
N ASP A 70 11.76 29.82 6.37
CA ASP A 70 11.19 30.73 7.37
C ASP A 70 10.42 29.95 8.47
N PRO A 71 10.88 29.99 9.74
CA PRO A 71 10.21 29.31 10.84
C PRO A 71 8.77 29.77 11.06
N LEU A 72 8.46 31.05 10.82
CA LEU A 72 7.10 31.58 11.01
C LEU A 72 6.13 31.01 9.98
N ALA A 73 6.59 30.82 8.74
CA ALA A 73 5.80 30.17 7.70
C ALA A 73 5.51 28.70 8.05
N VAL A 74 6.48 28.00 8.65
CA VAL A 74 6.30 26.61 9.14
C VAL A 74 5.24 26.57 10.24
N GLU A 75 5.33 27.46 11.22
CA GLU A 75 4.38 27.54 12.34
C GLU A 75 2.94 27.82 11.84
N GLY A 76 2.78 28.76 10.91
CA GLY A 76 1.47 29.07 10.31
C GLY A 76 0.85 27.87 9.58
N ALA A 77 1.64 27.11 8.83
CA ALA A 77 1.16 25.93 8.12
C ALA A 77 0.92 24.72 9.05
N TYR A 78 1.64 24.65 10.17
CA TYR A 78 1.59 23.54 11.13
C TYR A 78 0.24 23.43 11.85
N VAL A 79 -0.32 24.56 12.32
CA VAL A 79 -1.54 24.57 13.13
C VAL A 79 -2.70 23.85 12.45
N ALA A 80 -2.94 24.15 11.16
CA ALA A 80 -4.03 23.54 10.40
C ALA A 80 -3.85 22.02 10.21
N VAL A 81 -2.61 21.57 9.95
CA VAL A 81 -2.30 20.14 9.77
C VAL A 81 -2.51 19.39 11.09
N VAL A 82 -1.97 19.90 12.20
CA VAL A 82 -2.05 19.21 13.49
C VAL A 82 -3.47 19.19 14.05
N THR A 83 -4.25 20.25 13.85
CA THR A 83 -5.68 20.25 14.21
C THR A 83 -6.42 19.05 13.58
N VAL A 84 -6.15 18.74 12.32
CA VAL A 84 -6.73 17.56 11.64
C VAL A 84 -6.17 16.26 12.22
N LEU A 85 -4.86 16.19 12.48
CA LEU A 85 -4.22 14.99 13.03
C LEU A 85 -4.72 14.63 14.44
N GLU A 86 -5.07 15.62 15.26
CA GLU A 86 -5.63 15.42 16.60
C GLU A 86 -6.99 14.72 16.56
N THR A 87 -7.83 15.05 15.58
CA THR A 87 -9.19 14.51 15.46
C THR A 87 -9.32 13.36 14.46
N ALA A 88 -8.32 13.12 13.62
CA ALA A 88 -8.38 12.11 12.57
C ALA A 88 -8.63 10.70 13.14
N GLN A 89 -9.59 10.01 12.52
CA GLN A 89 -9.84 8.58 12.73
C GLN A 89 -9.10 7.80 11.64
N MET A 90 -8.42 6.72 12.03
CA MET A 90 -7.64 5.90 11.12
C MET A 90 -8.44 4.64 10.71
N PRO A 91 -8.22 4.14 9.47
CA PRO A 91 -7.49 4.80 8.39
C PRO A 91 -8.27 5.99 7.80
N LEU A 92 -7.56 6.96 7.19
CA LEU A 92 -8.17 8.02 6.38
C LEU A 92 -8.87 7.42 5.14
N PRO A 93 -9.89 8.07 4.56
CA PRO A 93 -10.57 7.55 3.38
C PRO A 93 -9.61 7.37 2.20
N GLN A 94 -9.65 6.21 1.56
CA GLN A 94 -8.92 5.97 0.31
C GLN A 94 -9.40 6.94 -0.78
N ASP A 95 -8.48 7.50 -1.56
CA ASP A 95 -8.82 8.49 -2.59
C ASP A 95 -8.13 8.22 -3.94
N ASP A 96 -7.45 7.09 -4.11
CA ASP A 96 -6.67 6.75 -5.29
C ASP A 96 -7.42 5.84 -6.28
N TYR A 97 -8.53 6.35 -6.83
CA TYR A 97 -9.49 5.57 -7.64
C TYR A 97 -9.11 5.41 -9.13
N TYR A 98 -8.11 6.14 -9.61
CA TYR A 98 -7.53 5.89 -10.93
C TYR A 98 -6.50 4.79 -10.76
N GLU A 99 -6.77 3.61 -11.32
CA GLU A 99 -5.94 2.42 -11.16
C GLU A 99 -5.34 1.98 -12.48
N PHE A 100 -4.03 1.75 -12.51
CA PHE A 100 -3.31 1.27 -13.68
C PHE A 100 -3.04 -0.22 -13.56
N TRP A 101 -3.76 -1.02 -14.33
CA TRP A 101 -3.69 -2.47 -14.28
C TRP A 101 -2.87 -3.01 -15.44
N LEU A 102 -1.91 -3.89 -15.13
CA LEU A 102 -1.36 -4.84 -16.09
C LEU A 102 -2.49 -5.76 -16.55
N LEU A 103 -2.60 -6.01 -17.84
CA LEU A 103 -3.60 -6.90 -18.41
C LEU A 103 -2.99 -8.25 -18.75
N GLU A 104 -3.79 -9.29 -18.64
CA GLU A 104 -3.44 -10.59 -19.22
C GLU A 104 -3.47 -10.52 -20.74
N ASP A 105 -2.52 -11.20 -21.40
CA ASP A 105 -2.35 -11.19 -22.85
C ASP A 105 -3.60 -11.68 -23.60
N THR A 106 -4.19 -12.79 -23.16
CA THR A 106 -5.28 -13.47 -23.88
C THR A 106 -6.64 -12.85 -23.62
N THR A 107 -7.02 -12.69 -22.35
CA THR A 107 -8.37 -12.24 -21.96
C THR A 107 -8.49 -10.73 -21.83
N ARG A 108 -7.36 -10.00 -21.80
CA ARG A 108 -7.30 -8.55 -21.53
C ARG A 108 -7.88 -8.17 -20.17
N GLN A 109 -8.04 -9.13 -19.25
CA GLN A 109 -8.53 -8.87 -17.90
C GLN A 109 -7.41 -8.33 -16.99
N PRO A 110 -7.75 -7.54 -15.96
CA PRO A 110 -6.80 -7.08 -14.95
C PRO A 110 -6.03 -8.23 -14.30
N LEU A 111 -4.70 -8.21 -14.47
CA LEU A 111 -3.77 -9.22 -13.96
C LEU A 111 -3.13 -8.77 -12.65
N ALA A 112 -2.61 -7.55 -12.59
CA ALA A 112 -1.95 -7.00 -11.42
C ALA A 112 -1.98 -5.47 -11.41
N LEU A 113 -2.22 -4.86 -10.25
CA LEU A 113 -2.21 -3.42 -10.10
C LEU A 113 -0.77 -2.90 -10.05
N LEU A 114 -0.46 -1.95 -10.93
CA LEU A 114 0.87 -1.36 -11.07
C LEU A 114 0.97 0.01 -10.40
N ALA A 115 -0.09 0.81 -10.47
CA ALA A 115 -0.11 2.14 -9.88
C ALA A 115 -1.54 2.58 -9.59
N SER A 116 -1.67 3.59 -8.73
CA SER A 116 -2.92 4.29 -8.49
C SER A 116 -2.64 5.78 -8.28
N CYS A 117 -3.63 6.62 -8.57
CA CYS A 117 -3.56 8.05 -8.33
C CYS A 117 -4.96 8.62 -8.06
N ARG A 118 -4.98 9.83 -7.49
CA ARG A 118 -6.22 10.47 -7.02
C ARG A 118 -6.90 11.28 -8.11
N GLN A 119 -6.07 11.93 -8.94
CA GLN A 119 -6.53 12.93 -9.89
C GLN A 119 -6.19 12.52 -11.32
N ARG A 120 -7.07 12.86 -12.25
CA ARG A 120 -6.83 12.67 -13.70
C ARG A 120 -5.53 13.33 -14.17
N GLN A 121 -5.12 14.45 -13.57
CA GLN A 121 -3.86 15.10 -13.91
C GLN A 121 -2.65 14.26 -13.52
N GLU A 122 -2.65 13.66 -12.32
CA GLU A 122 -1.60 12.73 -11.88
C GLU A 122 -1.51 11.54 -12.83
N MET A 123 -2.66 10.99 -13.23
CA MET A 123 -2.77 9.89 -14.20
C MET A 123 -2.08 10.24 -15.53
N ARG A 124 -2.37 11.42 -16.10
CA ARG A 124 -1.79 11.88 -17.38
C ARG A 124 -0.28 12.12 -17.30
N GLN A 125 0.24 12.46 -16.12
CA GLN A 125 1.66 12.72 -15.88
C GLN A 125 2.44 11.46 -15.46
N ALA A 126 1.74 10.36 -15.14
CA ALA A 126 2.36 9.16 -14.62
C ALA A 126 3.08 8.37 -15.72
N THR A 127 4.40 8.22 -15.56
CA THR A 127 5.20 7.29 -16.37
C THR A 127 5.30 5.96 -15.65
N VAL A 128 4.42 5.01 -16.01
CA VAL A 128 4.38 3.67 -15.40
C VAL A 128 4.73 2.61 -16.44
N HIS A 129 5.75 1.82 -16.15
CA HIS A 129 6.12 0.69 -17.01
C HIS A 129 5.18 -0.49 -16.76
N PRO A 130 4.75 -1.23 -17.80
CA PRO A 130 3.86 -2.39 -17.69
C PRO A 130 4.60 -3.64 -17.16
N VAL A 131 5.28 -3.50 -16.03
CA VAL A 131 6.06 -4.55 -15.38
C VAL A 131 5.69 -4.58 -13.90
N TRP A 132 5.11 -5.70 -13.47
CA TRP A 132 4.80 -5.93 -12.07
C TRP A 132 6.04 -6.43 -11.31
N LYS A 133 6.19 -5.93 -10.08
CA LYS A 133 7.27 -6.24 -9.16
C LYS A 133 6.72 -6.79 -7.85
N CYS A 134 7.37 -7.85 -7.40
CA CYS A 134 7.15 -8.43 -6.09
C CYS A 134 7.94 -7.61 -5.06
N ILE A 135 7.51 -7.66 -3.79
CA ILE A 135 8.31 -7.04 -2.74
C ILE A 135 9.67 -7.73 -2.63
N SER A 136 10.73 -6.95 -2.41
CA SER A 136 12.08 -7.50 -2.36
C SER A 136 12.30 -8.31 -1.08
N ALA A 137 13.16 -9.32 -1.16
CA ALA A 137 13.58 -10.12 0.00
C ALA A 137 14.26 -9.25 1.09
N SER A 138 14.83 -8.10 0.73
CA SER A 138 15.40 -7.15 1.70
C SER A 138 14.36 -6.38 2.51
N GLN A 139 13.11 -6.31 2.03
CA GLN A 139 12.00 -5.62 2.71
C GLN A 139 11.08 -6.59 3.45
N LEU A 140 11.11 -7.86 3.07
CA LEU A 140 10.21 -8.88 3.59
C LEU A 140 10.81 -10.27 3.39
N ASP A 141 10.94 -11.03 4.47
CA ASP A 141 11.46 -12.40 4.41
C ASP A 141 10.56 -13.28 3.53
N LEU A 142 11.03 -13.54 2.32
CA LEU A 142 10.35 -14.30 1.27
C LEU A 142 11.25 -15.46 0.82
N ASP A 143 11.45 -16.39 1.74
CA ASP A 143 12.37 -17.50 1.53
C ASP A 143 11.77 -18.60 0.66
N ASN A 144 12.65 -19.32 -0.02
CA ASN A 144 12.33 -20.60 -0.65
C ASN A 144 12.03 -21.65 0.44
N THR A 145 11.20 -22.65 0.12
CA THR A 145 11.07 -23.81 1.00
C THR A 145 12.40 -24.57 1.07
N PRO A 146 12.62 -25.41 2.11
CA PRO A 146 13.83 -26.24 2.20
C PRO A 146 14.07 -27.13 0.98
N GLU A 147 13.00 -27.58 0.31
CA GLU A 147 13.11 -28.35 -0.95
C GLU A 147 13.52 -27.46 -2.12
N GLU A 148 12.90 -26.29 -2.26
CA GLU A 148 13.23 -25.33 -3.32
C GLU A 148 14.68 -24.82 -3.19
N ALA A 149 15.13 -24.57 -1.96
CA ALA A 149 16.51 -24.19 -1.66
C ALA A 149 17.51 -25.31 -2.00
N ARG A 150 17.21 -26.56 -1.62
CA ARG A 150 18.05 -27.73 -1.98
C ARG A 150 18.16 -27.94 -3.49
N ARG A 151 17.10 -27.63 -4.24
CA ARG A 151 17.09 -27.68 -5.71
C ARG A 151 17.75 -26.47 -6.37
N GLY A 152 18.23 -25.50 -5.59
CA GLY A 152 18.84 -24.28 -6.13
C GLY A 152 17.87 -23.41 -6.93
N LEU A 153 16.57 -23.45 -6.62
CA LEU A 153 15.60 -22.62 -7.34
C LEU A 153 15.84 -21.14 -7.08
N PRO A 154 15.55 -20.26 -8.05
CA PRO A 154 15.59 -18.81 -7.83
C PRO A 154 14.64 -18.37 -6.69
N PRO A 155 14.85 -17.18 -6.11
CA PRO A 155 13.98 -16.65 -5.07
C PRO A 155 12.50 -16.63 -5.47
N LEU A 156 11.62 -16.78 -4.49
CA LEU A 156 10.16 -16.75 -4.68
C LEU A 156 9.71 -15.49 -5.44
N SER A 157 10.24 -14.32 -5.06
CA SER A 157 9.89 -13.04 -5.69
C SER A 157 10.19 -13.04 -7.19
N TYR A 158 11.39 -13.49 -7.58
CA TYR A 158 11.78 -13.60 -8.98
C TYR A 158 10.88 -14.56 -9.76
N ARG A 159 10.60 -15.75 -9.20
CA ARG A 159 9.73 -16.74 -9.84
C ARG A 159 8.31 -16.21 -10.04
N LEU A 160 7.77 -15.49 -9.06
CA LEU A 160 6.45 -14.90 -9.16
C LEU A 160 6.41 -13.74 -10.18
N GLU A 161 7.45 -12.90 -10.24
CA GLU A 161 7.56 -11.88 -11.29
C GLU A 161 7.62 -12.50 -12.69
N GLN A 162 8.38 -13.59 -12.87
CA GLN A 162 8.40 -14.31 -14.15
C GLN A 162 7.04 -14.92 -14.50
N GLN A 163 6.33 -15.45 -13.50
CA GLN A 163 4.96 -15.94 -13.68
C GLN A 163 4.02 -14.83 -14.15
N VAL A 164 4.00 -13.68 -13.48
CA VAL A 164 3.17 -12.54 -13.90
C VAL A 164 3.56 -12.07 -15.30
N LYS A 165 4.86 -11.95 -15.58
CA LYS A 165 5.37 -11.58 -16.91
C LYS A 165 4.92 -12.56 -18.00
N HIS A 166 4.94 -13.86 -17.73
CA HIS A 166 4.51 -14.87 -18.69
C HIS A 166 3.06 -14.67 -19.13
N TYR A 167 2.15 -14.44 -18.17
CA TYR A 167 0.73 -14.22 -18.47
C TYR A 167 0.43 -12.82 -19.03
N ALA A 168 1.32 -11.84 -18.82
CA ALA A 168 1.22 -10.53 -19.46
C ALA A 168 1.65 -10.57 -20.95
N GLY A 169 2.27 -11.66 -21.41
CA GLY A 169 2.67 -11.86 -22.80
C GLY A 169 3.99 -11.18 -23.17
N GLN A 170 4.39 -11.34 -24.43
CA GLN A 170 5.65 -10.75 -24.94
C GLN A 170 5.59 -9.22 -25.04
N ASN A 171 4.40 -8.67 -25.31
CA ASN A 171 4.14 -7.25 -25.44
C ASN A 171 3.15 -6.80 -24.36
N PRO A 172 3.59 -6.71 -23.08
CA PRO A 172 2.69 -6.47 -21.95
C PRO A 172 1.90 -5.19 -22.12
N GLN A 173 0.59 -5.30 -21.96
CA GLN A 173 -0.35 -4.19 -22.07
C GLN A 173 -0.87 -3.81 -20.69
N ALA A 174 -1.07 -2.52 -20.48
CA ALA A 174 -1.63 -2.00 -19.24
C ALA A 174 -2.61 -0.87 -19.55
N GLN A 175 -3.58 -0.69 -18.67
CA GLN A 175 -4.73 0.18 -18.91
C GLN A 175 -5.14 0.89 -17.63
N TRP A 176 -5.46 2.17 -17.74
CA TRP A 176 -6.07 2.94 -16.65
C TRP A 176 -7.56 2.61 -16.54
N PHE A 177 -8.04 2.48 -15.32
CA PHE A 177 -9.44 2.32 -14.98
C PHE A 177 -9.83 3.33 -13.91
N LEU A 178 -10.98 3.97 -14.05
CA LEU A 178 -11.63 4.68 -12.95
C LEU A 178 -12.48 3.67 -12.17
N ARG A 179 -12.16 3.48 -10.89
CA ARG A 179 -12.92 2.57 -10.01
C ARG A 179 -14.06 3.28 -9.31
N ALA A 180 -15.21 2.64 -9.28
CA ALA A 180 -16.36 3.06 -8.49
C ALA A 180 -16.35 2.40 -7.10
N VAL A 181 -17.19 2.90 -6.20
CA VAL A 181 -17.32 2.42 -4.82
C VAL A 181 -17.81 0.98 -4.74
N ASP A 182 -18.62 0.54 -5.70
CA ASP A 182 -19.10 -0.85 -5.83
C ASP A 182 -18.03 -1.81 -6.39
N GLY A 183 -16.83 -1.31 -6.67
CA GLY A 183 -15.73 -2.07 -7.23
C GLY A 183 -15.80 -2.25 -8.74
N THR A 184 -16.78 -1.70 -9.45
CA THR A 184 -16.73 -1.70 -10.92
C THR A 184 -15.61 -0.79 -11.44
N GLY A 185 -15.26 -0.91 -12.72
CA GLY A 185 -14.20 -0.09 -13.32
C GLY A 185 -14.51 0.30 -14.76
N GLN A 186 -14.25 1.56 -15.12
CA GLN A 186 -14.38 2.06 -16.49
C GLN A 186 -12.99 2.29 -17.07
N ALA A 187 -12.68 1.67 -18.21
CA ALA A 187 -11.38 1.85 -18.84
C ALA A 187 -11.25 3.29 -19.38
N LEU A 188 -10.05 3.86 -19.24
CA LEU A 188 -9.74 5.23 -19.63
C LEU A 188 -8.66 5.30 -20.71
N ASN A 189 -8.84 6.13 -21.74
CA ASN A 189 -7.78 6.40 -22.71
C ASN A 189 -6.63 7.24 -22.09
N ALA A 190 -5.58 7.52 -22.87
CA ALA A 190 -4.45 8.35 -22.41
C ALA A 190 -4.86 9.75 -21.94
N ASN A 191 -5.98 10.28 -22.44
CA ASN A 191 -6.54 11.56 -22.03
C ASN A 191 -7.43 11.44 -20.77
N GLY A 192 -7.68 10.25 -20.25
CA GLY A 192 -8.54 10.03 -19.08
C GLY A 192 -10.04 10.08 -19.39
N GLU A 193 -10.40 9.90 -20.65
CA GLU A 193 -11.79 9.79 -21.12
C GLU A 193 -12.21 8.32 -21.16
N ILE A 194 -13.50 8.05 -20.97
CA ILE A 194 -14.04 6.69 -20.95
C ILE A 194 -13.83 6.06 -22.33
N ALA A 195 -13.17 4.89 -22.33
CA ALA A 195 -12.78 4.16 -23.53
C ALA A 195 -13.56 2.86 -23.75
N SER A 196 -14.24 2.35 -22.72
CA SER A 196 -15.03 1.11 -22.79
C SER A 196 -16.21 1.15 -21.84
N ASP A 197 -17.09 0.15 -22.01
CA ASP A 197 -18.13 -0.16 -21.03
C ASP A 197 -17.56 -0.50 -19.65
N VAL A 198 -18.45 -0.46 -18.66
CA VAL A 198 -18.14 -0.77 -17.27
C VAL A 198 -17.78 -2.25 -17.13
N LEU A 199 -16.59 -2.50 -16.57
CA LEU A 199 -16.13 -3.84 -16.20
C LEU A 199 -16.61 -4.17 -14.77
N ALA A 200 -17.20 -5.36 -14.62
CA ALA A 200 -17.67 -5.85 -13.33
C ALA A 200 -16.54 -5.99 -12.30
N ALA A 201 -16.86 -5.79 -11.01
CA ALA A 201 -15.91 -5.87 -9.91
C ALA A 201 -15.15 -7.21 -9.84
N SER A 202 -15.79 -8.31 -10.25
CA SER A 202 -15.21 -9.65 -10.27
C SER A 202 -14.00 -9.80 -11.19
N HIS A 203 -13.81 -8.90 -12.16
CA HIS A 203 -12.63 -8.93 -13.04
C HIS A 203 -11.39 -8.31 -12.40
N PHE A 204 -11.54 -7.58 -11.29
CA PHE A 204 -10.43 -6.94 -10.61
C PHE A 204 -10.01 -7.77 -9.40
N PRO A 205 -8.78 -8.29 -9.37
CA PRO A 205 -8.31 -9.06 -8.22
C PRO A 205 -8.35 -8.22 -6.93
N PRO A 206 -9.07 -8.66 -5.88
CA PRO A 206 -9.25 -7.88 -4.66
C PRO A 206 -7.95 -7.67 -3.89
N LEU A 207 -6.99 -8.59 -4.04
CA LEU A 207 -5.66 -8.52 -3.43
C LEU A 207 -4.60 -7.92 -4.36
N LEU A 208 -5.04 -7.13 -5.35
CA LEU A 208 -4.20 -6.38 -6.29
C LEU A 208 -3.37 -7.24 -7.26
N LEU A 209 -3.51 -8.57 -7.20
CA LEU A 209 -2.84 -9.55 -8.03
C LEU A 209 -3.79 -10.72 -8.26
N ARG A 210 -3.89 -11.21 -9.49
CA ARG A 210 -4.68 -12.40 -9.81
C ARG A 210 -4.21 -13.60 -8.99
N GLU A 211 -5.15 -14.32 -8.43
CA GLU A 211 -4.86 -15.41 -7.49
C GLU A 211 -4.93 -16.79 -8.13
N THR A 212 -5.73 -16.93 -9.19
CA THR A 212 -5.94 -18.19 -9.91
C THR A 212 -5.02 -18.28 -11.12
N TRP A 213 -4.25 -19.36 -11.17
CA TRP A 213 -3.26 -19.65 -12.21
C TRP A 213 -3.45 -21.07 -12.78
N GLY A 214 -2.93 -21.31 -13.97
CA GLY A 214 -3.13 -22.58 -14.69
C GLY A 214 -2.51 -23.80 -14.01
N LYS A 215 -1.47 -23.64 -13.18
CA LYS A 215 -0.78 -24.75 -12.52
C LYS A 215 -0.88 -24.67 -11.00
N VAL A 216 -0.98 -25.83 -10.34
CA VAL A 216 -1.01 -25.92 -8.86
C VAL A 216 0.22 -25.25 -8.23
N ALA A 217 1.40 -25.44 -8.82
CA ALA A 217 2.63 -24.80 -8.35
C ALA A 217 2.60 -23.27 -8.44
N GLU A 218 1.98 -22.72 -9.49
CA GLU A 218 1.82 -21.26 -9.70
C GLU A 218 0.86 -20.65 -8.67
N ASN A 219 -0.23 -21.37 -8.36
CA ASN A 219 -1.16 -20.99 -7.29
C ASN A 219 -0.51 -21.04 -5.91
N ALA A 220 0.28 -22.09 -5.62
CA ALA A 220 0.99 -22.22 -4.36
C ALA A 220 2.03 -21.10 -4.17
N LEU A 221 2.72 -20.70 -5.25
CA LEU A 221 3.67 -19.60 -5.24
C LEU A 221 2.99 -18.26 -4.92
N CYS A 222 1.89 -17.96 -5.61
CA CYS A 222 1.08 -16.77 -5.39
C CYS A 222 0.52 -16.74 -3.95
N THR A 223 -0.03 -17.86 -3.47
CA THR A 223 -0.59 -17.98 -2.12
C THR A 223 0.45 -17.67 -1.05
N ARG A 224 1.67 -18.22 -1.17
CA ARG A 224 2.75 -17.94 -0.22
C ARG A 224 3.15 -16.47 -0.20
N TYR A 225 3.20 -15.84 -1.38
CA TYR A 225 3.46 -14.41 -1.47
C TYR A 225 2.38 -13.58 -0.78
N LEU A 226 1.12 -13.80 -1.15
CA LEU A 226 -0.03 -13.10 -0.56
C LEU A 226 -0.12 -13.34 0.94
N GLN A 227 0.20 -14.55 1.42
CA GLN A 227 0.26 -14.86 2.84
C GLN A 227 1.29 -14.01 3.55
N ARG A 228 2.49 -13.86 2.96
CA ARG A 228 3.56 -13.07 3.58
C ARG A 228 3.23 -11.58 3.64
N ILE A 229 2.57 -11.04 2.62
CA ILE A 229 2.14 -9.63 2.60
C ILE A 229 0.77 -9.39 3.24
N ALA A 230 0.12 -10.43 3.77
CA ALA A 230 -1.24 -10.35 4.32
C ALA A 230 -1.44 -9.25 5.37
N PRO A 231 -0.51 -9.01 6.33
CA PRO A 231 -0.65 -7.89 7.27
C PRO A 231 -0.79 -6.52 6.59
N ARG A 232 -0.17 -6.34 5.41
CA ARG A 232 -0.28 -5.11 4.62
C ARG A 232 -1.54 -5.11 3.76
N LEU A 233 -1.95 -6.25 3.22
CA LEU A 233 -3.21 -6.38 2.47
C LEU A 233 -4.44 -6.05 3.34
N LEU A 234 -4.39 -6.29 4.65
CA LEU A 234 -5.45 -5.90 5.59
C LEU A 234 -5.71 -4.38 5.67
N THR A 235 -4.77 -3.55 5.20
CA THR A 235 -4.96 -2.09 5.11
C THR A 235 -5.86 -1.66 3.94
N LEU A 236 -6.18 -2.57 3.01
CA LEU A 236 -7.07 -2.27 1.89
C LEU A 236 -8.50 -2.00 2.37
N GLN A 237 -9.08 -0.89 1.91
CA GLN A 237 -10.40 -0.43 2.36
C GLN A 237 -11.57 -1.14 1.67
N ALA A 238 -11.38 -1.56 0.42
CA ALA A 238 -12.44 -2.14 -0.42
C ALA A 238 -12.50 -3.68 -0.39
N LEU A 239 -12.01 -4.33 0.67
CA LEU A 239 -12.14 -5.79 0.80
C LEU A 239 -13.56 -6.16 1.28
N SER A 240 -14.16 -7.16 0.62
CA SER A 240 -15.37 -7.81 1.14
C SER A 240 -15.08 -8.45 2.50
N LEU A 241 -16.13 -8.67 3.31
CA LEU A 241 -15.97 -9.32 4.61
C LEU A 241 -15.34 -10.73 4.48
N GLU A 242 -15.71 -11.48 3.45
CA GLU A 242 -15.13 -12.79 3.13
C GLU A 242 -13.64 -12.68 2.78
N SER A 243 -13.27 -11.75 1.89
CA SER A 243 -11.86 -11.52 1.55
C SER A 243 -11.07 -11.06 2.77
N ARG A 244 -11.68 -10.23 3.63
CA ARG A 244 -11.07 -9.77 4.88
C ARG A 244 -10.78 -10.95 5.81
N ASP A 245 -11.76 -11.81 6.09
CA ASP A 245 -11.55 -12.99 6.96
C ASP A 245 -10.44 -13.90 6.41
N ARG A 246 -10.46 -14.17 5.09
CA ARG A 246 -9.41 -14.97 4.44
C ARG A 246 -8.02 -14.35 4.64
N VAL A 247 -7.88 -13.05 4.45
CA VAL A 247 -6.58 -12.36 4.63
C VAL A 247 -6.18 -12.32 6.12
N GLU A 248 -7.14 -12.19 7.05
CA GLU A 248 -6.86 -12.28 8.49
C GLU A 248 -6.33 -13.66 8.90
N GLN A 249 -6.90 -14.74 8.34
CA GLN A 249 -6.37 -16.09 8.51
C GLN A 249 -4.94 -16.21 7.95
N MET A 250 -4.69 -15.68 6.75
CA MET A 250 -3.35 -15.67 6.14
C MET A 250 -2.33 -14.90 7.00
N ALA A 251 -2.74 -13.77 7.58
CA ALA A 251 -1.92 -12.90 8.40
C ALA A 251 -1.63 -13.47 9.81
N SER A 252 -2.32 -14.54 10.23
CA SER A 252 -2.24 -15.08 11.59
C SER A 252 -0.85 -15.55 12.01
N ARG A 253 0.07 -15.76 11.07
CA ARG A 253 1.47 -16.11 11.37
C ARG A 253 2.37 -14.91 11.69
N TYR A 254 1.88 -13.69 11.48
CA TYR A 254 2.66 -12.46 11.51
C TYR A 254 2.14 -11.48 12.57
N ALA A 255 1.90 -11.98 13.78
CA ALA A 255 1.31 -11.24 14.91
C ALA A 255 1.95 -9.85 15.14
N GLN A 256 3.28 -9.75 15.08
CA GLN A 256 3.99 -8.47 15.27
C GLN A 256 3.69 -7.45 14.16
N GLU A 257 3.67 -7.88 12.90
CA GLU A 257 3.33 -7.01 11.77
C GLU A 257 1.84 -6.64 11.80
N VAL A 258 0.97 -7.57 12.18
CA VAL A 258 -0.46 -7.30 12.40
C VAL A 258 -0.64 -6.21 13.45
N ALA A 259 0.04 -6.32 14.60
CA ALA A 259 -0.03 -5.32 15.65
C ALA A 259 0.50 -3.94 15.20
N ALA A 260 1.57 -3.92 14.39
CA ALA A 260 2.16 -2.69 13.87
C ALA A 260 1.24 -1.92 12.91
N HIS A 261 0.45 -2.62 12.09
CA HIS A 261 -0.45 -2.00 11.11
C HIS A 261 -1.91 -1.92 11.58
N PHE A 262 -2.24 -2.46 12.75
CA PHE A 262 -3.62 -2.64 13.22
C PHE A 262 -4.46 -1.35 13.17
N HIS A 263 -3.85 -0.20 13.44
CA HIS A 263 -4.53 1.10 13.44
C HIS A 263 -5.02 1.51 12.05
N LEU A 264 -4.48 0.90 10.99
CA LEU A 264 -4.86 1.14 9.61
C LEU A 264 -5.85 0.10 9.07
N TYR A 265 -6.30 -0.85 9.89
CA TYR A 265 -7.26 -1.86 9.44
C TYR A 265 -8.67 -1.26 9.46
N PRO A 266 -9.32 -1.07 8.29
CA PRO A 266 -10.58 -0.36 8.21
C PRO A 266 -11.75 -1.12 8.84
N ALA A 267 -11.62 -2.44 8.97
CA ALA A 267 -12.59 -3.33 9.60
C ALA A 267 -11.89 -4.62 10.04
N VAL A 268 -12.53 -5.37 10.94
CA VAL A 268 -12.06 -6.68 11.41
C VAL A 268 -13.18 -7.68 11.21
N ALA A 269 -12.90 -8.78 10.52
CA ALA A 269 -13.85 -9.86 10.29
C ALA A 269 -13.97 -10.77 11.53
N ASP A 270 -12.84 -11.18 12.12
CA ASP A 270 -12.78 -12.00 13.33
C ASP A 270 -12.11 -11.24 14.49
N LYS A 271 -12.94 -10.69 15.37
CA LYS A 271 -12.48 -9.93 16.54
C LYS A 271 -11.65 -10.78 17.52
N GLN A 272 -11.95 -12.08 17.65
CA GLN A 272 -11.24 -12.96 18.57
C GLN A 272 -9.83 -13.23 18.05
N ARG A 273 -9.70 -13.59 16.77
CA ARG A 273 -8.41 -13.77 16.08
C ARG A 273 -7.54 -12.53 16.20
N MET A 274 -8.11 -11.36 15.88
CA MET A 274 -7.36 -10.11 15.90
C MET A 274 -6.89 -9.72 17.30
N THR A 275 -7.71 -9.98 18.32
CA THR A 275 -7.33 -9.77 19.72
C THR A 275 -6.20 -10.71 20.13
N ALA A 276 -6.31 -12.01 19.78
CA ALA A 276 -5.29 -13.01 20.08
C ALA A 276 -3.93 -12.64 19.46
N LEU A 277 -3.89 -12.23 18.19
CA LEU A 277 -2.67 -11.81 17.51
C LEU A 277 -2.01 -10.60 18.18
N ARG A 278 -2.81 -9.62 18.62
CA ARG A 278 -2.28 -8.43 19.31
C ARG A 278 -1.75 -8.76 20.70
N VAL A 279 -2.41 -9.66 21.44
CA VAL A 279 -1.90 -10.14 22.73
C VAL A 279 -0.60 -10.90 22.54
N GLU A 280 -0.55 -11.81 21.57
CA GLU A 280 0.67 -12.54 21.22
C GLU A 280 1.83 -11.61 20.87
N ALA A 281 1.59 -10.59 20.05
CA ALA A 281 2.60 -9.60 19.69
C ALA A 281 3.17 -8.88 20.94
N ARG A 282 2.30 -8.49 21.88
CA ARG A 282 2.72 -7.84 23.14
C ARG A 282 3.55 -8.79 24.01
N LEU A 283 3.15 -10.06 24.14
CA LEU A 283 3.90 -11.07 24.90
C LEU A 283 5.29 -11.30 24.29
N ARG A 284 5.39 -11.43 22.96
CA ARG A 284 6.67 -11.57 22.27
C ARG A 284 7.59 -10.37 22.48
N SER A 285 7.04 -9.15 22.41
CA SER A 285 7.81 -7.92 22.68
C SER A 285 8.29 -7.83 24.13
N ALA A 286 7.47 -8.24 25.10
CA ALA A 286 7.86 -8.26 26.52
C ALA A 286 9.01 -9.25 26.78
N CYS A 287 8.90 -10.49 26.30
CA CYS A 287 9.97 -11.48 26.43
C CYS A 287 11.27 -11.06 25.73
N PHE A 288 11.20 -10.29 24.65
CA PHE A 288 12.40 -9.79 23.97
C PHE A 288 13.10 -8.70 24.77
N ASN A 289 12.34 -7.82 25.44
CA ASN A 289 12.90 -6.77 26.28
C ASN A 289 13.57 -7.33 27.55
N GLU A 290 12.99 -8.36 28.17
CA GLU A 290 13.57 -9.03 29.35
C GLU A 290 14.92 -9.72 29.08
N ARG A 291 15.21 -10.10 27.83
CA ARG A 291 16.51 -10.71 27.45
C ARG A 291 17.61 -9.68 27.18
N ARG A 292 17.28 -8.39 27.13
CA ARG A 292 18.22 -7.29 26.87
C ARG A 292 18.60 -6.49 28.13
N THR A 293 17.84 -6.67 29.21
CA THR A 293 18.13 -6.18 30.56
C THR A 293 18.90 -7.22 31.36
#